data_AF-A0A8T8HZZ1-F1
#
_entry.id   AF-A0A8T8HZZ1-F1
#
_cell.length_a   1.000
_cell.length_b   1.000
_cell.length_c   1.000
_cell.angle_alpha   90.00
_cell.angle_beta   90.00
_cell.angle_gamma   90.00
#
_symmetry.space_group_name_H-M   'P 1'
#
loop_
_entity.id
_entity.type
_entity.pdbx_description
1 polymer ?
#
loop_
_entity_poly.entity_id
_entity_poly.type
_entity_poly.pdbx_seq_one_letter_code
_entity_poly.pdbx_strand_id
1 'polypeptide(L)'
;MLSPKAELIWQGRLHLGDEPGVFGDAAYSGLAAELPVTLEKLDPAGPDTTTLVVETLNVETFGGYNGHLITVTLYEPSDEPDRFTETVLETERLTGADGNRKEIALDLAGRRSPAFVSVRVRVDTGVPPGLYDDFLLVRLSNRSAEHSFVASLGFHA
;
A
#
# COMPACT_ATOMS: atom_id res chain seq x y z
N MET A 1 16.68 18.25 -2.68
CA MET A 1 15.97 18.50 -3.95
C MET A 1 15.06 17.29 -4.17
N LEU A 2 13.79 17.38 -3.79
CA LEU A 2 12.81 16.33 -4.04
C LEU A 2 12.53 16.33 -5.54
N SER A 3 12.60 15.16 -6.18
CA SER A 3 12.25 15.03 -7.60
C SER A 3 10.75 15.33 -7.75
N PRO A 4 10.32 16.31 -8.56
CA PRO A 4 8.90 16.59 -8.80
C PRO A 4 8.19 15.48 -9.58
N LYS A 5 8.90 14.38 -9.91
CA LYS A 5 8.38 13.15 -10.53
C LYS A 5 8.40 11.96 -9.57
N ALA A 6 8.27 12.18 -8.26
CA ALA A 6 8.31 11.10 -7.27
C ALA A 6 7.06 10.21 -7.38
N GLU A 7 7.05 9.36 -8.42
CA GLU A 7 6.13 8.23 -8.53
C GLU A 7 6.58 7.12 -7.59
N LEU A 8 7.87 6.90 -7.42
CA LEU A 8 8.38 5.81 -6.59
C LEU A 8 8.38 6.18 -5.09
N ILE A 9 7.64 5.41 -4.28
CA ILE A 9 7.68 5.51 -2.81
C ILE A 9 8.69 4.51 -2.24
N TRP A 10 8.57 3.25 -2.66
CA TRP A 10 9.40 2.15 -2.18
C TRP A 10 9.60 1.09 -3.26
N GLN A 11 10.78 0.50 -3.31
CA GLN A 11 11.10 -0.64 -4.14
C GLN A 11 12.01 -1.59 -3.38
N GLY A 12 11.69 -2.88 -3.43
CA GLY A 12 12.40 -3.94 -2.72
C GLY A 12 11.80 -5.29 -3.03
N ARG A 13 12.00 -6.26 -2.14
CA ARG A 13 11.44 -7.62 -2.27
C ARG A 13 11.04 -8.11 -0.88
N LEU A 14 9.74 -8.04 -0.59
CA LEU A 14 9.16 -8.60 0.62
C LEU A 14 8.36 -9.84 0.23
N HIS A 15 8.73 -10.98 0.78
CA HIS A 15 8.02 -12.24 0.56
C HIS A 15 6.87 -12.35 1.55
N LEU A 16 5.66 -12.47 1.02
CA LEU A 16 4.43 -12.73 1.74
C LEU A 16 3.92 -14.14 1.43
N GLY A 17 3.50 -14.86 2.46
CA GLY A 17 3.04 -16.25 2.36
C GLY A 17 3.28 -17.00 3.66
N ASP A 18 3.18 -18.33 3.63
CA ASP A 18 3.46 -19.22 4.76
C ASP A 18 4.69 -20.12 4.57
N GLU A 19 5.26 -20.20 3.36
CA GLU A 19 6.44 -21.03 3.10
C GLU A 19 7.73 -20.19 2.97
N PRO A 20 8.53 -20.01 4.03
CA PRO A 20 9.80 -19.27 3.91
C PRO A 20 10.78 -19.97 2.96
N GLY A 21 11.54 -19.18 2.19
CA GLY A 21 12.64 -19.70 1.35
C GLY A 21 12.26 -20.03 -0.09
N VAL A 22 10.99 -19.87 -0.48
CA VAL A 22 10.55 -19.91 -1.90
C VAL A 22 11.31 -18.89 -2.74
N PHE A 23 11.53 -17.69 -2.19
CA PHE A 23 12.28 -16.61 -2.83
C PHE A 23 13.60 -16.35 -2.10
N GLY A 24 14.69 -16.94 -2.59
CA GLY A 24 16.02 -16.86 -1.95
C GLY A 24 16.65 -15.47 -1.91
N ASP A 25 16.07 -14.48 -2.60
CA ASP A 25 16.54 -13.10 -2.68
C ASP A 25 15.54 -12.08 -2.07
N ALA A 26 14.55 -12.54 -1.32
CA ALA A 26 13.54 -11.69 -0.69
C ALA A 26 13.53 -11.85 0.84
N ALA A 27 13.17 -10.78 1.55
CA ALA A 27 12.99 -10.84 3.00
C ALA A 27 11.62 -11.44 3.33
N TYR A 28 11.60 -12.58 4.03
CA TYR A 28 10.37 -13.23 4.46
C TYR A 28 9.67 -12.42 5.55
N SER A 29 8.44 -11.97 5.25
CA SER A 29 7.63 -11.11 6.12
C SER A 29 6.39 -11.84 6.69
N GLY A 30 6.15 -13.09 6.26
CA GLY A 30 4.98 -13.88 6.67
C GLY A 30 3.69 -13.39 6.01
N LEU A 31 2.60 -13.31 6.77
CA LEU A 31 1.26 -13.12 6.19
C LEU A 31 0.87 -11.66 5.87
N ALA A 32 1.70 -10.68 6.23
CA ALA A 32 1.43 -9.28 5.90
C ALA A 32 2.68 -8.42 5.90
N ALA A 33 2.67 -7.37 5.09
CA ALA A 33 3.59 -6.25 5.17
C ALA A 33 2.79 -4.94 5.21
N GLU A 34 3.31 -3.94 5.92
CA GLU A 34 2.70 -2.63 6.04
C GLU A 34 3.76 -1.55 5.84
N LEU A 35 3.55 -0.70 4.84
CA LEU A 35 4.48 0.35 4.44
C LEU A 35 3.90 1.73 4.81
N PRO A 36 4.58 2.52 5.65
CA PRO A 36 4.15 3.88 5.98
C PRO A 36 4.46 4.82 4.82
N VAL A 37 3.54 5.73 4.51
CA VAL A 37 3.63 6.71 3.42
C VAL A 37 3.19 8.07 3.93
N THR A 38 3.95 9.10 3.61
CA THR A 38 3.52 10.49 3.75
C THR A 38 3.09 11.02 2.39
N LEU A 39 1.88 11.58 2.30
CA LEU A 39 1.31 12.23 1.13
C LEU A 39 1.21 13.74 1.39
N GLU A 40 1.99 14.52 0.65
CA GLU A 40 2.02 15.98 0.79
C GLU A 40 1.33 16.64 -0.41
N LYS A 41 0.27 17.40 -0.15
CA LYS A 41 -0.41 18.20 -1.18
C LYS A 41 0.44 19.42 -1.53
N LEU A 42 0.91 19.50 -2.77
CA LEU A 42 1.75 20.59 -3.26
C LEU A 42 0.96 21.79 -3.77
N ASP A 43 -0.20 21.54 -4.39
CA ASP A 43 -1.08 22.59 -4.90
C ASP A 43 -2.42 22.55 -4.14
N PRO A 44 -2.68 23.52 -3.24
CA PRO A 44 -3.96 23.60 -2.53
C PRO A 44 -5.18 23.66 -3.44
N ALA A 45 -5.06 24.24 -4.65
CA ALA A 45 -6.13 24.36 -5.63
C ALA A 45 -6.25 23.13 -6.56
N GLY A 46 -5.25 22.25 -6.56
CA GLY A 46 -5.26 21.02 -7.34
C GLY A 46 -6.18 19.94 -6.77
N PRO A 47 -6.39 18.83 -7.51
CA PRO A 47 -7.25 17.73 -7.08
C PRO A 47 -6.88 17.17 -5.71
N ASP A 48 -7.89 16.83 -4.89
CA ASP A 48 -7.75 16.15 -3.60
C ASP A 48 -7.57 14.64 -3.71
N THR A 49 -7.43 14.12 -4.93
CA THR A 49 -7.32 12.69 -5.20
C THR A 49 -5.91 12.30 -5.63
N THR A 50 -5.48 11.11 -5.22
CA THR A 50 -4.25 10.47 -5.72
C THR A 50 -4.44 8.97 -5.85
N THR A 51 -3.56 8.27 -6.56
CA THR A 51 -3.64 6.81 -6.74
C THR A 51 -2.37 6.15 -6.26
N LEU A 52 -2.49 5.29 -5.25
CA LEU A 52 -1.39 4.41 -4.87
C LEU A 52 -1.39 3.19 -5.78
N VAL A 53 -0.20 2.73 -6.16
CA VAL A 53 -0.02 1.57 -7.04
C VAL A 53 0.87 0.57 -6.32
N VAL A 54 0.29 -0.59 -6.03
CA VAL A 54 0.97 -1.75 -5.46
C VAL A 54 1.35 -2.69 -6.60
N GLU A 55 2.63 -3.02 -6.70
CA GLU A 55 3.14 -3.99 -7.66
C GLU A 55 3.73 -5.19 -6.92
N THR A 56 3.37 -6.38 -7.40
CA THR A 56 3.77 -7.66 -6.85
C THR A 56 4.48 -8.53 -7.89
N LEU A 57 4.87 -9.74 -7.52
CA LEU A 57 5.22 -10.82 -8.44
C LEU A 57 4.63 -12.12 -7.92
N ASN A 58 4.22 -12.99 -8.83
CA ASN A 58 3.69 -14.32 -8.56
C ASN A 58 2.47 -14.36 -7.65
N VAL A 59 1.58 -13.36 -7.73
CA VAL A 59 0.27 -13.47 -7.11
C VAL A 59 -0.55 -14.48 -7.90
N GLU A 60 -0.98 -15.54 -7.22
CA GLU A 60 -1.83 -16.58 -7.76
C GLU A 60 -3.12 -16.71 -6.95
N THR A 61 -4.24 -16.72 -7.65
CA THR A 61 -5.56 -16.98 -7.06
C THR A 61 -6.33 -17.99 -7.89
N PHE A 62 -7.08 -18.88 -7.24
CA PHE A 62 -7.91 -19.89 -7.88
C PHE A 62 -9.40 -19.69 -7.57
N GLY A 63 -10.27 -20.48 -8.20
CA GLY A 63 -11.72 -20.36 -8.01
C GLY A 63 -12.13 -20.51 -6.54
N GLY A 64 -12.80 -19.50 -6.01
CA GLY A 64 -13.21 -19.43 -4.59
C GLY A 64 -12.21 -18.73 -3.67
N TYR A 65 -11.03 -18.32 -4.17
CA TYR A 65 -10.07 -17.50 -3.44
C TYR A 65 -10.46 -16.02 -3.59
N ASN A 66 -10.77 -15.31 -2.49
CA ASN A 66 -11.20 -13.92 -2.53
C ASN A 66 -10.06 -12.94 -2.90
N GLY A 67 -8.81 -13.39 -2.80
CA GLY A 67 -7.61 -12.60 -3.06
C GLY A 67 -7.10 -11.85 -1.84
N HIS A 68 -5.84 -11.44 -1.92
CA HIS A 68 -5.12 -10.79 -0.83
C HIS A 68 -5.71 -9.42 -0.53
N LEU A 69 -5.80 -9.08 0.75
CA LEU A 69 -6.40 -7.83 1.20
C LEU A 69 -5.36 -6.72 1.14
N ILE A 70 -5.68 -5.63 0.45
CA ILE A 70 -4.95 -4.37 0.57
C ILE A 70 -5.81 -3.39 1.36
N THR A 71 -5.24 -2.78 2.39
CA THR A 71 -5.91 -1.75 3.19
C THR A 71 -5.04 -0.50 3.24
N VAL A 72 -5.65 0.65 3.01
CA VAL A 72 -5.00 1.96 3.19
C VAL A 72 -5.62 2.63 4.40
N THR A 73 -4.80 2.90 5.42
CA THR A 73 -5.24 3.51 6.67
C THR A 73 -4.62 4.89 6.82
N LEU A 74 -5.43 5.92 7.06
CA LEU A 74 -5.01 7.26 7.44
C LEU A 74 -4.79 7.36 8.95
N TYR A 75 -3.74 8.06 9.35
CA TYR A 75 -3.38 8.37 10.73
C TYR A 75 -3.46 9.87 10.95
N GLU A 76 -4.48 10.33 11.67
CA GLU A 76 -4.65 11.75 12.03
C GLU A 76 -4.36 11.94 13.53
N PRO A 77 -3.63 12.98 13.95
CA PRO A 77 -3.45 13.24 15.39
C PRO A 77 -4.80 13.33 16.10
N SER A 78 -4.96 12.61 17.20
CA SER A 78 -6.18 12.65 18.01
C SER A 78 -6.14 13.81 19.01
N ASP A 79 -7.21 13.97 19.79
CA ASP A 79 -7.26 14.93 20.89
C ASP A 79 -6.34 14.53 22.06
N GLU A 80 -5.89 13.28 22.11
CA GLU A 80 -4.91 12.79 23.08
C GLU A 80 -3.48 13.01 22.55
N PRO A 81 -2.57 13.59 23.34
CA PRO A 81 -1.16 13.70 22.96
C PRO A 81 -0.59 12.33 22.59
N ASP A 82 0.25 12.30 21.55
CA ASP A 82 0.98 11.11 21.09
C ASP A 82 0.11 9.95 20.59
N ARG A 83 -1.15 10.21 20.21
CA ARG A 83 -2.06 9.23 19.61
C ARG A 83 -2.55 9.64 18.24
N PHE A 84 -2.77 8.63 17.40
CA PHE A 84 -3.41 8.78 16.11
C PHE A 84 -4.81 8.16 16.15
N THR A 85 -5.76 8.85 15.54
CA THR A 85 -7.02 8.25 15.09
C THR A 85 -6.76 7.58 13.75
N GLU A 86 -7.03 6.28 13.69
CA GLU A 86 -6.89 5.48 12.49
C GLU A 86 -8.21 5.45 11.71
N THR A 87 -8.17 5.77 10.43
CA THR A 87 -9.33 5.71 9.53
C THR A 87 -8.98 4.91 8.29
N VAL A 88 -9.70 3.82 8.01
CA VAL A 88 -9.56 3.12 6.73
C VAL A 88 -10.08 4.02 5.62
N LEU A 89 -9.20 4.41 4.70
CA LEU A 89 -9.56 5.18 3.51
C LEU A 89 -10.09 4.28 2.41
N GLU A 90 -9.42 3.15 2.18
CA GLU A 90 -9.77 2.27 1.08
C GLU A 90 -9.40 0.82 1.40
N THR A 91 -10.12 -0.12 0.79
CA THR A 91 -9.85 -1.55 0.86
C THR A 91 -10.06 -2.22 -0.49
N GLU A 92 -9.01 -2.87 -0.97
CA GLU A 92 -8.99 -3.54 -2.26
C GLU A 92 -8.62 -5.01 -2.14
N ARG A 93 -8.98 -5.80 -3.15
CA ARG A 93 -8.55 -7.20 -3.28
C ARG A 93 -7.57 -7.35 -4.43
N LEU A 94 -6.41 -7.92 -4.13
CA LEU A 94 -5.40 -8.28 -5.10
C LEU A 94 -5.56 -9.76 -5.46
N THR A 95 -5.74 -10.01 -6.75
CA THR A 95 -5.95 -11.33 -7.33
C THR A 95 -4.95 -11.59 -8.46
N GLY A 96 -4.82 -12.84 -8.90
CA GLY A 96 -4.02 -13.16 -10.07
C GLY A 96 -4.52 -12.47 -11.36
N ALA A 97 -5.80 -12.11 -11.42
CA ALA A 97 -6.38 -11.39 -12.56
C ALA A 97 -5.92 -9.93 -12.67
N ASP A 98 -5.43 -9.34 -11.58
CA ASP A 98 -4.87 -7.99 -11.57
C ASP A 98 -3.47 -7.93 -12.23
N GLY A 99 -2.91 -9.08 -12.66
CA GLY A 99 -1.64 -9.11 -13.38
C GLY A 99 -0.46 -8.56 -12.56
N ASN A 100 -0.44 -8.87 -11.26
CA ASN A 100 0.54 -8.39 -10.28
C ASN A 100 0.58 -6.87 -10.07
N ARG A 101 -0.52 -6.17 -10.35
CA ARG A 101 -0.58 -4.72 -10.21
C ARG A 101 -1.96 -4.24 -9.79
N LYS A 102 -2.06 -3.57 -8.64
CA LYS A 102 -3.30 -2.96 -8.15
C LYS A 102 -3.16 -1.44 -8.05
N GLU A 103 -4.14 -0.72 -8.59
CA GLU A 103 -4.32 0.72 -8.37
C GLU A 103 -5.37 0.93 -7.28
N ILE A 104 -5.08 1.84 -6.35
CA ILE A 104 -5.91 2.15 -5.20
C ILE A 104 -6.14 3.66 -5.22
N ALA A 105 -7.32 4.06 -5.66
CA ALA A 105 -7.69 5.47 -5.68
C ALA A 105 -7.97 5.95 -4.26
N LEU A 106 -7.43 7.12 -3.91
CA LEU A 106 -7.64 7.76 -2.61
C LEU A 106 -8.28 9.13 -2.81
N ASP A 107 -9.27 9.43 -1.98
CA ASP A 107 -9.83 10.75 -1.81
C ASP A 107 -9.38 11.31 -0.45
N LEU A 108 -8.66 12.43 -0.48
CA LEU A 108 -8.13 13.12 0.69
C LEU A 108 -8.85 14.46 0.92
N ALA A 109 -10.02 14.67 0.33
CA ALA A 109 -10.80 15.88 0.51
C ALA A 109 -11.08 16.15 2.00
N GLY A 110 -10.76 17.38 2.44
CA GLY A 110 -10.94 17.81 3.82
C GLY A 110 -9.95 17.20 4.82
N ARG A 111 -8.97 16.39 4.39
CA ARG A 111 -7.91 15.84 5.23
C ARG A 111 -6.76 16.84 5.36
N ARG A 112 -6.03 16.74 6.47
CA ARG A 112 -4.83 17.56 6.68
C ARG A 112 -3.70 17.10 5.75
N SER A 113 -2.90 18.06 5.30
CA SER A 113 -1.64 17.80 4.59
C SER A 113 -0.47 18.24 5.48
N PRO A 114 0.60 17.43 5.64
CA PRO A 114 0.76 16.10 5.06
C PRO A 114 -0.23 15.08 5.66
N ALA A 115 -0.68 14.14 4.82
CA ALA A 115 -1.50 13.00 5.22
C ALA A 115 -0.60 11.78 5.45
N PHE A 116 -0.67 11.19 6.64
CA PHE A 116 0.08 9.99 6.99
C PHE A 116 -0.78 8.76 6.75
N VAL A 117 -0.40 7.93 5.77
CA VAL A 117 -1.15 6.72 5.44
C VAL A 117 -0.27 5.48 5.52
N SER A 118 -0.80 4.34 5.93
CA SER A 118 -0.12 3.05 5.75
C SER A 118 -0.79 2.26 4.62
N VAL A 119 0.02 1.53 3.85
CA VAL A 119 -0.47 0.56 2.86
C VAL A 119 -0.12 -0.83 3.38
N ARG A 120 -1.14 -1.56 3.78
CA ARG A 120 -1.00 -2.93 4.26
C ARG A 120 -1.45 -3.91 3.19
N VAL A 121 -0.58 -4.87 2.86
CA VAL A 121 -0.92 -6.04 2.03
C VAL A 121 -0.94 -7.26 2.93
N ARG A 122 -2.03 -8.03 2.90
CA ARG A 122 -2.23 -9.20 3.75
C ARG A 122 -2.66 -10.41 2.91
N VAL A 123 -1.96 -11.52 3.10
CA VAL A 123 -2.29 -12.81 2.51
C VAL A 123 -3.71 -13.21 2.94
N ASP A 124 -4.54 -13.66 2.00
CA ASP A 124 -5.87 -14.13 2.34
C ASP A 124 -5.78 -15.55 2.92
N THR A 125 -6.13 -15.65 4.19
CA THR A 125 -6.11 -16.87 4.99
C THR A 125 -7.48 -17.53 5.07
N GLY A 126 -8.44 -17.13 4.22
CA GLY A 126 -9.76 -17.74 4.12
C GLY A 126 -9.77 -19.09 3.41
N VAL A 127 -8.63 -19.51 2.84
CA VAL A 127 -8.42 -20.83 2.23
C VAL A 127 -7.79 -21.81 3.24
N PRO A 128 -7.87 -23.13 3.03
CA PRO A 128 -7.19 -24.09 3.90
C PRO A 128 -5.68 -23.83 4.02
N PRO A 129 -5.05 -24.11 5.18
CA PRO A 129 -3.60 -24.03 5.35
C PRO A 129 -2.85 -24.88 4.32
N GLY A 130 -1.72 -24.39 3.80
CA GLY A 130 -0.97 -25.00 2.69
C GLY A 130 -1.52 -24.67 1.29
N LEU A 131 -2.55 -23.83 1.20
CA LEU A 131 -3.01 -23.19 -0.04
C LEU A 131 -2.87 -21.67 0.00
N TYR A 132 -2.15 -21.14 0.98
CA TYR A 132 -1.81 -19.72 1.00
C TYR A 132 -0.82 -19.46 -0.14
N ASP A 133 -1.03 -18.34 -0.81
CA ASP A 133 -0.13 -17.93 -1.89
C ASP A 133 1.19 -17.40 -1.34
N ASP A 134 2.28 -17.73 -2.03
CA ASP A 134 3.61 -17.22 -1.78
C ASP A 134 4.00 -16.26 -2.91
N PHE A 135 3.98 -14.96 -2.60
CA PHE A 135 4.22 -13.92 -3.59
C PHE A 135 5.14 -12.83 -3.04
N LEU A 136 5.60 -11.94 -3.93
CA LEU A 136 6.46 -10.83 -3.57
C LEU A 136 5.70 -9.52 -3.67
N LEU A 137 5.78 -8.69 -2.63
CA LEU A 137 5.56 -7.25 -2.73
C LEU A 137 6.86 -6.60 -3.17
N VAL A 138 6.86 -5.93 -4.33
CA VAL A 138 8.10 -5.45 -4.95
C VAL A 138 8.20 -3.94 -5.09
N ARG A 139 7.06 -3.25 -5.18
CA ARG A 139 7.06 -1.80 -5.36
C ARG A 139 5.75 -1.17 -4.90
N LEU A 140 5.90 0.03 -4.34
CA LEU A 140 4.82 0.94 -4.02
C LEU A 140 5.11 2.29 -4.68
N SER A 141 4.13 2.81 -5.39
CA SER A 141 4.25 4.09 -6.10
C SER A 141 2.99 4.95 -5.96
N ASN A 142 3.11 6.24 -6.23
CA ASN A 142 2.02 7.20 -6.27
C ASN A 142 1.85 7.76 -7.69
N ARG A 143 0.61 7.85 -8.16
CA ARG A 143 0.21 8.54 -9.38
C ARG A 143 -0.78 9.63 -8.99
N SER A 144 -0.33 10.87 -9.07
CA SER A 144 -1.14 12.05 -8.79
C SER A 144 -1.36 12.83 -10.07
N ALA A 145 -2.62 13.20 -10.35
CA ALA A 145 -2.95 14.09 -11.45
C ALA A 145 -2.31 15.45 -11.22
N GLU A 146 -1.70 16.02 -12.26
CA GLU A 146 -1.07 17.35 -12.22
C GLU A 146 0.02 17.51 -11.16
N HIS A 147 0.50 16.41 -10.58
CA HIS A 147 1.44 16.41 -9.45
C HIS A 147 0.91 17.12 -8.20
N SER A 148 -0.41 17.06 -7.97
CA SER A 148 -1.04 17.66 -6.78
C SER A 148 -0.53 17.05 -5.47
N PHE A 149 -0.01 15.82 -5.49
CA PHE A 149 0.60 15.15 -4.35
C PHE A 149 2.01 14.62 -4.64
N VAL A 150 2.90 14.79 -3.66
CA VAL A 150 4.17 14.05 -3.55
C VAL A 150 4.04 13.00 -2.46
N ALA A 151 4.60 11.82 -2.73
CA ALA A 151 4.59 10.70 -1.80
C ALA A 151 6.01 10.29 -1.41
N SER A 152 6.20 9.89 -0.16
CA SER A 152 7.48 9.40 0.35
C SER A 152 7.28 8.31 1.39
N LEU A 153 8.24 7.40 1.50
CA LEU A 153 8.25 6.34 2.51
C LEU A 153 8.49 6.93 3.92
N GLY A 154 7.73 6.44 4.90
CA GLY A 154 7.82 6.85 6.31
C GLY A 154 6.82 7.93 6.68
N PHE A 155 6.62 8.12 7.99
CA PHE A 155 5.95 9.29 8.57
C PHE A 155 7.02 10.30 8.95
N HIS A 156 6.98 11.48 8.33
CA HIS A 156 7.88 12.59 8.65
C HIS A 156 7.08 13.85 8.96
N ALA A 157 7.59 14.64 9.91
CA ALA A 157 6.94 15.85 10.41
C ALA A 157 7.55 17.10 9.78
#